data_AF-R5J0D6-F1
#
_entry.id   AF-R5J0D6-F1
#
_cell.length_a   1.000
_cell.length_b   1.000
_cell.length_c   1.000
_cell.angle_alpha   90.00
_cell.angle_beta   90.00
_cell.angle_gamma   90.00
#
_symmetry.space_group_name_H-M   'P 1'
#
loop_
_entity.id
_entity.type
_entity.pdbx_description
1 polymer ?
#
loop_
_entity_poly.entity_id
_entity_poly.type
_entity_poly.pdbx_seq_one_letter_code
_entity_poly.pdbx_strand_id
1 'polypeptide(L)'
;MSKDFPHHGDITLGEHILSDSAVTYKLTEKTKFKEAYFDRKTVVIIAMFHDLYTLNWQNNPENFQEYDYNGHAFRHPIEAIVNAINWYPEYFKGDETFKIIDGVIHHMYPVPVKRFDGSPMELKNENLLDNIPDKIKNLIVFSSNRGLKYKHLSICRSYSLEGRVMSQADKIVSFGNYIDDIKRNGIGSLTALFTGTNKNLENYEKTEEFRKRR
;
A
#
# COMPACT_ATOMS: atom_id res chain seq x y z
N MET A 1 8.99 9.50 18.55
CA MET A 1 8.42 8.38 17.77
C MET A 1 9.57 7.45 17.46
N SER A 2 9.38 6.12 17.56
CA SER A 2 10.49 5.20 17.35
C SER A 2 10.94 5.21 15.89
N LYS A 3 12.23 4.96 15.63
CA LYS A 3 12.79 4.90 14.27
C LYS A 3 12.49 3.54 13.60
N ASP A 4 11.59 2.75 14.18
CA ASP A 4 11.60 1.29 14.05
C ASP A 4 10.87 0.76 12.81
N PHE A 5 10.39 1.64 11.91
CA PHE A 5 9.63 1.20 10.75
C PHE A 5 9.62 2.25 9.62
N PRO A 6 10.75 2.45 8.93
CA PRO A 6 10.84 3.41 7.84
C PRO A 6 9.94 3.02 6.66
N HIS A 7 9.33 4.03 6.05
CA HIS A 7 8.48 3.88 4.86
C HIS A 7 9.02 4.71 3.68
N HIS A 8 9.35 5.98 3.90
CA HIS A 8 9.97 6.86 2.90
C HIS A 8 11.21 7.53 3.48
N GLY A 9 12.35 6.86 3.37
CA GLY A 9 13.59 7.35 3.97
C GLY A 9 13.53 7.19 5.48
N ASP A 10 13.67 8.28 6.22
CA ASP A 10 13.58 8.30 7.69
C ASP A 10 12.17 8.57 8.23
N ILE A 11 11.18 8.76 7.33
CA ILE A 11 9.78 8.92 7.71
C ILE A 11 9.21 7.56 8.10
N THR A 12 8.63 7.49 9.29
CA THR A 12 8.04 6.25 9.80
C THR A 12 6.71 5.96 9.12
N LEU A 13 6.34 4.68 9.04
CA LEU A 13 5.02 4.27 8.52
C LEU A 13 3.85 4.95 9.24
N GLY A 14 3.94 5.07 10.57
CA GLY A 14 2.89 5.74 11.35
C GLY A 14 2.75 7.22 11.00
N GLU A 15 3.86 7.94 10.84
CA GLU A 15 3.84 9.34 10.42
C GLU A 15 3.28 9.51 9.00
N HIS A 16 3.62 8.60 8.09
CA HIS A 16 3.06 8.58 6.74
C HIS A 16 1.54 8.39 6.76
N ILE A 17 1.03 7.32 7.39
CA ILE A 17 -0.41 7.03 7.48
C ILE A 17 -1.19 8.21 8.09
N LEU A 18 -0.66 8.83 9.15
CA LEU A 18 -1.32 9.97 9.79
C LEU A 18 -1.32 11.22 8.89
N SER A 19 -0.21 11.49 8.20
CA SER A 19 -0.11 12.60 7.25
C SER A 19 -1.09 12.41 6.09
N ASP A 20 -1.17 11.20 5.56
CA ASP A 20 -2.10 10.82 4.50
C ASP A 20 -3.55 10.93 4.90
N SER A 21 -3.88 10.52 6.11
CA SER A 21 -5.22 10.65 6.65
C SER A 21 -5.62 12.12 6.80
N ALA A 22 -4.71 12.97 7.27
CA ALA A 22 -4.95 14.41 7.41
C ALA A 22 -5.10 15.11 6.05
N VAL A 23 -4.23 14.81 5.08
CA VAL A 23 -4.31 15.37 3.72
C VAL A 23 -5.56 14.87 3.02
N THR A 24 -5.88 13.58 3.15
CA THR A 24 -7.10 12.97 2.62
C THR A 24 -8.32 13.71 3.13
N TYR A 25 -8.46 13.88 4.44
CA TYR A 25 -9.58 14.62 5.05
C TYR A 25 -9.70 16.04 4.46
N LYS A 26 -8.59 16.79 4.40
CA LYS A 26 -8.56 18.14 3.81
C LYS A 26 -8.96 18.15 2.33
N LEU A 27 -8.56 17.15 1.55
CA LEU A 27 -8.97 17.05 0.16
C LEU A 27 -10.49 16.95 0.03
N THR A 28 -11.18 16.26 0.95
CA THR A 28 -12.64 16.11 0.95
C THR A 28 -13.41 17.43 1.15
N GLU A 29 -12.76 18.45 1.70
CA GLU A 29 -13.39 19.76 1.95
C GLU A 29 -13.47 20.62 0.67
N LYS A 30 -12.74 20.23 -0.39
CA LYS A 30 -12.77 20.91 -1.69
C LYS A 30 -14.17 20.84 -2.30
N THR A 31 -14.60 21.94 -2.93
CA THR A 31 -15.97 22.13 -3.45
C THR A 31 -16.45 21.01 -4.37
N LYS A 32 -15.55 20.44 -5.20
CA LYS A 32 -15.84 19.31 -6.09
C LYS A 32 -16.22 18.00 -5.39
N PHE A 33 -16.03 17.89 -4.08
CA PHE A 33 -16.38 16.71 -3.28
C PHE A 33 -17.45 17.00 -2.23
N LYS A 34 -18.10 18.17 -2.31
CA LYS A 34 -19.25 18.53 -1.46
C LYS A 34 -20.58 17.94 -1.95
N GLU A 35 -20.54 16.99 -2.89
CA GLU A 35 -21.72 16.30 -3.39
C GLU A 35 -22.35 15.42 -2.30
N ALA A 36 -23.67 15.26 -2.36
CA ALA A 36 -24.47 14.56 -1.34
C ALA A 36 -24.11 13.06 -1.14
N TYR A 37 -23.25 12.50 -1.99
CA TYR A 37 -22.93 11.07 -2.05
C TYR A 37 -21.47 10.73 -1.72
N PHE A 38 -20.63 11.71 -1.35
CA PHE A 38 -19.23 11.45 -1.01
C PHE A 38 -19.07 11.01 0.45
N ASP A 39 -18.67 9.76 0.67
CA ASP A 39 -18.47 9.23 2.03
C ASP A 39 -17.11 9.62 2.60
N ARG A 40 -17.10 10.72 3.35
CA ARG A 40 -15.90 11.21 4.05
C ARG A 40 -15.37 10.25 5.11
N LYS A 41 -16.23 9.45 5.73
CA LYS A 41 -15.79 8.49 6.74
C LYS A 41 -15.01 7.37 6.05
N THR A 42 -15.56 6.82 4.97
CA THR A 42 -14.92 5.73 4.24
C THR A 42 -13.59 6.16 3.61
N VAL A 43 -13.47 7.38 3.09
CA VAL A 43 -12.18 7.82 2.52
C VAL A 43 -11.06 7.93 3.57
N VAL A 44 -11.36 8.36 4.79
CA VAL A 44 -10.38 8.39 5.89
C VAL A 44 -10.05 6.97 6.37
N ILE A 45 -11.03 6.06 6.39
CA ILE A 45 -10.78 4.64 6.70
C ILE A 45 -9.82 4.02 5.68
N ILE A 46 -10.02 4.29 4.38
CA ILE A 46 -9.09 3.85 3.33
C ILE A 46 -7.69 4.39 3.61
N ALA A 47 -7.55 5.68 3.97
CA ALA A 47 -6.26 6.27 4.29
C ALA A 47 -5.59 5.66 5.53
N MET A 48 -6.35 5.28 6.56
CA MET A 48 -5.80 4.62 7.74
C MET A 48 -5.34 3.18 7.46
N PHE A 49 -5.89 2.52 6.44
CA PHE A 49 -5.62 1.11 6.12
C PHE A 49 -4.67 0.89 4.95
N HIS A 50 -4.42 1.88 4.09
CA HIS A 50 -3.75 1.68 2.80
C HIS A 50 -2.39 0.96 2.88
N ASP A 51 -1.71 1.18 4.00
CA ASP A 51 -0.32 0.82 4.23
C ASP A 51 -0.13 -0.02 5.50
N LEU A 52 -1.19 -0.68 5.95
CA LEU A 52 -1.23 -1.45 7.19
C LEU A 52 -0.49 -2.80 7.06
N TYR A 53 0.76 -2.79 6.62
CA TYR A 53 1.63 -3.96 6.55
C TYR A 53 2.52 -4.09 7.80
N THR A 54 3.00 -5.29 8.12
CA THR A 54 3.66 -5.61 9.41
C THR A 54 5.16 -5.80 9.34
N LEU A 55 5.72 -6.01 8.15
CA LEU A 55 7.15 -6.21 8.00
C LEU A 55 7.85 -4.93 7.56
N ASN A 56 8.92 -4.58 8.28
CA ASN A 56 9.81 -3.50 7.87
C ASN A 56 10.48 -3.92 6.57
N TRP A 57 10.11 -3.28 5.47
CA TRP A 57 10.41 -3.75 4.11
C TRP A 57 11.72 -3.24 3.55
N GLN A 58 12.25 -2.12 4.07
CA GLN A 58 13.50 -1.53 3.60
C GLN A 58 14.70 -2.23 4.24
N ASN A 59 15.67 -2.65 3.42
CA ASN A 59 16.91 -3.30 3.86
C ASN A 59 16.69 -4.51 4.78
N ASN A 60 15.61 -5.26 4.54
CA ASN A 60 15.30 -6.47 5.30
C ASN A 60 15.43 -7.71 4.40
N PRO A 61 16.45 -8.57 4.59
CA PRO A 61 16.64 -9.79 3.82
C PRO A 61 15.42 -10.70 3.76
N GLU A 62 14.61 -10.75 4.83
CA GLU A 62 13.39 -11.55 4.88
C GLU A 62 12.33 -11.07 3.87
N ASN A 63 12.40 -9.81 3.41
CA ASN A 63 11.45 -9.27 2.45
C ASN A 63 11.78 -9.57 0.99
N PHE A 64 13.00 -10.01 0.71
CA PHE A 64 13.39 -10.46 -0.62
C PHE A 64 12.77 -11.82 -0.87
N GLN A 65 12.09 -11.93 -1.99
CA GLN A 65 11.41 -13.15 -2.37
C GLN A 65 12.17 -13.89 -3.47
N GLU A 66 11.74 -15.10 -3.78
CA GLU A 66 12.28 -15.86 -4.90
C GLU A 66 11.92 -15.17 -6.24
N TYR A 67 10.77 -14.50 -6.29
CA TYR A 67 10.27 -13.85 -7.49
C TYR A 67 10.29 -12.31 -7.40
N ASP A 68 11.09 -11.67 -8.24
CA ASP A 68 11.23 -10.20 -8.30
C ASP A 68 9.92 -9.44 -8.57
N TYR A 69 8.94 -10.06 -9.25
CA TYR A 69 7.63 -9.44 -9.54
C TYR A 69 6.68 -9.38 -8.33
N ASN A 70 7.06 -9.97 -7.19
CA ASN A 70 6.30 -9.90 -5.93
C ASN A 70 6.92 -8.89 -4.95
N GLY A 71 7.68 -7.92 -5.46
CA GLY A 71 8.27 -6.83 -4.68
C GLY A 71 7.24 -6.07 -3.84
N HIS A 72 7.72 -5.40 -2.78
CA HIS A 72 6.88 -4.68 -1.81
C HIS A 72 5.84 -3.77 -2.50
N ALA A 73 6.23 -2.98 -3.50
CA ALA A 73 5.35 -2.10 -4.27
C ALA A 73 4.12 -2.78 -4.90
N PHE A 74 4.15 -4.09 -5.18
CA PHE A 74 3.06 -4.77 -5.89
C PHE A 74 2.16 -5.56 -4.96
N ARG A 75 2.68 -6.00 -3.80
CA ARG A 75 1.96 -6.89 -2.88
C ARG A 75 1.43 -6.18 -1.63
N HIS A 76 2.08 -5.13 -1.15
CA HIS A 76 1.70 -4.52 0.12
C HIS A 76 0.25 -4.01 0.15
N PRO A 77 -0.39 -3.56 -0.96
CA PRO A 77 -1.80 -3.19 -0.89
C PRO A 77 -2.70 -4.38 -0.52
N ILE A 78 -2.31 -5.59 -0.93
CA ILE A 78 -3.01 -6.83 -0.58
C ILE A 78 -2.68 -7.22 0.86
N GLU A 79 -1.42 -7.12 1.28
CA GLU A 79 -1.02 -7.39 2.67
C GLU A 79 -1.75 -6.45 3.65
N ALA A 80 -1.82 -5.16 3.31
CA ALA A 80 -2.50 -4.13 4.06
C ALA A 80 -3.99 -4.42 4.23
N ILE A 81 -4.70 -4.80 3.16
CA ILE A 81 -6.12 -5.13 3.26
C ILE A 81 -6.37 -6.43 4.03
N VAL A 82 -5.50 -7.43 3.91
CA VAL A 82 -5.58 -8.67 4.69
C VAL A 82 -5.44 -8.38 6.19
N ASN A 83 -4.49 -7.53 6.58
CA ASN A 83 -4.34 -7.10 7.97
C ASN A 83 -5.56 -6.30 8.44
N ALA A 84 -6.03 -5.34 7.64
CA ALA A 84 -7.19 -4.51 8.01
C ALA A 84 -8.44 -5.36 8.28
N ILE A 85 -8.72 -6.36 7.43
CA ILE A 85 -9.86 -7.26 7.61
C ILE A 85 -9.73 -8.10 8.88
N ASN A 86 -8.54 -8.60 9.19
CA ASN A 86 -8.31 -9.44 10.36
C ASN A 86 -8.35 -8.64 11.67
N TRP A 87 -7.83 -7.40 11.69
CA TRP A 87 -7.71 -6.60 12.91
C TRP A 87 -8.91 -5.70 13.17
N TYR A 88 -9.60 -5.27 12.10
CA TYR A 88 -10.74 -4.37 12.17
C TYR A 88 -11.95 -4.90 11.37
N PRO A 89 -12.42 -6.13 11.65
CA PRO A 89 -13.46 -6.79 10.85
C PRO A 89 -14.80 -6.04 10.84
N GLU A 90 -15.06 -5.14 11.79
CA GLU A 90 -16.27 -4.33 11.85
C GLU A 90 -16.46 -3.39 10.64
N TYR A 91 -15.38 -2.99 9.97
CA TYR A 91 -15.45 -2.14 8.77
C TYR A 91 -15.81 -2.92 7.50
N PHE A 92 -15.84 -4.25 7.56
CA PHE A 92 -16.05 -5.13 6.39
C PHE A 92 -17.37 -5.91 6.44
N LYS A 93 -18.40 -5.31 7.08
CA LYS A 93 -19.72 -5.92 7.28
C LYS A 93 -20.85 -5.28 6.46
N GLY A 94 -20.60 -4.17 5.78
CA GLY A 94 -21.63 -3.37 5.10
C GLY A 94 -21.31 -3.06 3.64
N ASP A 95 -22.12 -2.18 3.04
CA ASP A 95 -22.02 -1.82 1.62
C ASP A 95 -20.69 -1.16 1.23
N GLU A 96 -20.04 -0.51 2.21
CA GLU A 96 -18.73 0.14 2.04
C GLU A 96 -17.56 -0.85 1.92
N THR A 97 -17.78 -2.14 2.22
CA THR A 97 -16.72 -3.18 2.24
C THR A 97 -15.89 -3.20 0.96
N PHE A 98 -16.56 -3.25 -0.20
CA PHE A 98 -15.83 -3.27 -1.48
C PHE A 98 -15.13 -1.94 -1.76
N LYS A 99 -15.73 -0.81 -1.34
CA LYS A 99 -15.14 0.52 -1.49
C LYS A 99 -13.81 0.62 -0.75
N ILE A 100 -13.77 0.12 0.49
CA ILE A 100 -12.57 0.09 1.32
C ILE A 100 -11.51 -0.81 0.70
N ILE A 101 -11.87 -2.07 0.39
CA ILE A 101 -10.95 -3.05 -0.22
C ILE A 101 -10.32 -2.49 -1.49
N ASP A 102 -11.15 -1.97 -2.39
CA ASP A 102 -10.69 -1.48 -3.68
C ASP A 102 -9.89 -0.18 -3.57
N GLY A 103 -10.26 0.69 -2.62
CA GLY A 103 -9.51 1.91 -2.34
C GLY A 103 -8.10 1.62 -1.84
N VAL A 104 -7.96 0.68 -0.90
CA VAL A 104 -6.66 0.24 -0.37
C VAL A 104 -5.84 -0.45 -1.45
N ILE A 105 -6.43 -1.40 -2.19
CA ILE A 105 -5.68 -2.16 -3.21
C ILE A 105 -5.08 -1.25 -4.28
N HIS A 106 -5.81 -0.22 -4.73
CA HIS A 106 -5.39 0.63 -5.86
C HIS A 106 -4.85 2.01 -5.45
N HIS A 107 -4.48 2.21 -4.19
CA HIS A 107 -4.08 3.52 -3.67
C HIS A 107 -2.85 4.09 -4.41
N MET A 108 -1.88 3.25 -4.79
CA MET A 108 -0.68 3.71 -5.51
C MET A 108 -0.86 3.93 -7.02
N TYR A 109 -2.06 3.81 -7.60
CA TYR A 109 -2.25 3.97 -9.05
C TYR A 109 -1.49 5.22 -9.56
N PRO A 110 -0.58 5.15 -10.56
CA PRO A 110 -0.49 4.11 -11.59
C PRO A 110 0.50 2.97 -11.31
N VAL A 111 0.98 2.77 -10.08
CA VAL A 111 1.74 1.55 -9.74
C VAL A 111 0.79 0.35 -9.84
N PRO A 112 1.17 -0.73 -10.56
CA PRO A 112 0.32 -1.90 -10.68
C PRO A 112 0.26 -2.70 -9.38
N VAL A 113 -0.72 -3.59 -9.27
CA VAL A 113 -0.91 -4.48 -8.12
C VAL A 113 -0.76 -5.93 -8.57
N LYS A 114 -0.25 -6.78 -7.69
CA LYS A 114 -0.21 -8.22 -7.89
C LYS A 114 -1.63 -8.78 -8.08
N ARG A 115 -1.77 -9.72 -9.00
CA ARG A 115 -3.04 -10.39 -9.31
C ARG A 115 -3.09 -11.78 -8.73
N PHE A 116 -4.27 -12.17 -8.26
CA PHE A 116 -4.60 -13.57 -8.04
C PHE A 116 -4.86 -14.25 -9.39
N ASP A 117 -3.81 -14.80 -10.00
CA ASP A 117 -3.83 -15.46 -11.31
C ASP A 117 -3.36 -16.94 -11.24
N GLY A 118 -3.18 -17.47 -10.04
CA GLY A 118 -2.65 -18.81 -9.78
C GLY A 118 -1.13 -18.87 -9.61
N SER A 119 -0.40 -17.77 -9.85
CA SER A 119 1.01 -17.68 -9.49
C SER A 119 1.18 -17.44 -7.97
N PRO A 120 2.34 -17.80 -7.39
CA PRO A 120 2.65 -17.48 -6.00
C PRO A 120 2.49 -15.98 -5.72
N MET A 121 1.73 -15.67 -4.66
CA MET A 121 1.50 -14.30 -4.20
C MET A 121 2.61 -13.79 -3.28
N GLU A 122 3.24 -14.71 -2.54
CA GLU A 122 4.31 -14.43 -1.58
C GLU A 122 3.95 -13.31 -0.57
N LEU A 123 2.69 -13.31 -0.12
CA LEU A 123 2.19 -12.41 0.90
C LEU A 123 2.86 -12.74 2.23
N LYS A 124 3.32 -11.72 2.94
CA LYS A 124 3.97 -11.89 4.24
C LYS A 124 3.02 -12.26 5.38
N ASN A 125 1.72 -12.11 5.12
CA ASN A 125 0.63 -12.47 6.01
C ASN A 125 -0.32 -13.48 5.35
N GLU A 126 0.20 -14.37 4.49
CA GLU A 126 -0.61 -15.39 3.80
C GLU A 126 -1.42 -16.26 4.78
N ASN A 127 -0.87 -16.57 5.95
CA ASN A 127 -1.57 -17.29 7.03
C ASN A 127 -2.84 -16.57 7.54
N LEU A 128 -2.92 -15.25 7.39
CA LEU A 128 -4.11 -14.46 7.76
C LEU A 128 -5.15 -14.43 6.62
N LEU A 129 -4.75 -14.71 5.39
CA LEU A 129 -5.66 -14.78 4.26
C LEU A 129 -6.67 -15.91 4.49
N ASP A 130 -6.22 -17.06 5.01
CA ASP A 130 -7.08 -18.22 5.25
C ASP A 130 -8.26 -17.94 6.20
N ASN A 131 -8.07 -17.04 7.17
CA ASN A 131 -9.09 -16.65 8.15
C ASN A 131 -10.18 -15.73 7.57
N ILE A 132 -10.00 -15.20 6.37
CA ILE A 132 -10.95 -14.27 5.75
C ILE A 132 -12.13 -15.05 5.15
N PRO A 133 -13.39 -14.63 5.37
CA PRO A 133 -14.55 -15.24 4.73
C PRO A 133 -14.45 -15.23 3.20
N ASP A 134 -14.86 -16.31 2.53
CA ASP A 134 -14.73 -16.45 1.07
C ASP A 134 -15.38 -15.31 0.28
N LYS A 135 -16.52 -14.80 0.77
CA LYS A 135 -17.17 -13.62 0.18
C LYS A 135 -16.21 -12.43 0.11
N ILE A 136 -15.45 -12.17 1.17
CA ILE A 136 -14.50 -11.06 1.23
C ILE A 136 -13.23 -11.38 0.42
N LYS A 137 -12.72 -12.62 0.49
CA LYS A 137 -11.61 -13.07 -0.38
C LYS A 137 -11.93 -12.84 -1.86
N ASN A 138 -13.14 -13.17 -2.29
CA ASN A 138 -13.60 -12.97 -3.66
C ASN A 138 -13.63 -11.48 -4.06
N LEU A 139 -13.90 -10.56 -3.12
CA LEU A 139 -13.81 -9.12 -3.40
C LEU A 139 -12.36 -8.65 -3.59
N ILE A 140 -11.41 -9.17 -2.80
CA ILE A 140 -9.97 -8.91 -2.97
C ILE A 140 -9.50 -9.44 -4.33
N VAL A 141 -9.85 -10.68 -4.65
CA VAL A 141 -9.52 -11.33 -5.94
C VAL A 141 -10.13 -10.56 -7.10
N PHE A 142 -11.39 -10.13 -6.99
CA PHE A 142 -12.05 -9.33 -8.01
C PHE A 142 -11.34 -7.99 -8.20
N SER A 143 -11.11 -7.23 -7.11
CA SER A 143 -10.47 -5.91 -7.15
C SER A 143 -9.06 -5.96 -7.75
N SER A 144 -8.22 -6.88 -7.28
CA SER A 144 -6.84 -7.04 -7.77
C SER A 144 -6.79 -7.51 -9.23
N ASN A 145 -7.84 -8.10 -9.78
CA ASN A 145 -7.91 -8.53 -11.18
C ASN A 145 -8.59 -7.52 -12.11
N ARG A 146 -8.92 -6.30 -11.67
CA ARG A 146 -9.55 -5.28 -12.53
C ARG A 146 -8.55 -4.61 -13.48
N GLY A 147 -9.08 -3.98 -14.54
CA GLY A 147 -8.33 -3.12 -15.45
C GLY A 147 -7.39 -3.83 -16.42
N LEU A 148 -6.32 -3.13 -16.81
CA LEU A 148 -5.35 -3.65 -17.79
C LEU A 148 -4.43 -4.66 -17.11
N LYS A 149 -4.27 -5.81 -17.75
CA LYS A 149 -3.53 -6.96 -17.21
C LYS A 149 -2.26 -7.18 -18.01
N TYR A 150 -1.15 -7.36 -17.31
CA TYR A 150 0.12 -7.76 -17.92
C TYR A 150 0.86 -8.73 -17.01
N LYS A 151 1.09 -9.96 -17.49
CA LYS A 151 1.60 -11.07 -16.68
C LYS A 151 0.82 -11.18 -15.36
N HIS A 152 1.53 -11.17 -14.23
CA HIS A 152 1.00 -11.30 -12.87
C HIS A 152 0.48 -9.99 -12.26
N LEU A 153 0.44 -8.91 -13.04
CA LEU A 153 0.12 -7.56 -12.55
C LEU A 153 -1.13 -7.00 -13.22
N SER A 154 -1.87 -6.18 -12.48
CA SER A 154 -2.99 -5.37 -12.99
C SER A 154 -2.73 -3.90 -12.71
N ILE A 155 -3.18 -3.04 -13.62
CA ILE A 155 -3.16 -1.59 -13.42
C ILE A 155 -4.55 -1.03 -13.64
N CYS A 156 -5.08 -0.40 -12.60
CA CYS A 156 -6.35 0.31 -12.70
C CYS A 156 -6.47 1.35 -11.58
N ARG A 157 -7.35 2.34 -11.79
CA ARG A 157 -7.74 3.25 -10.71
C ARG A 157 -8.71 2.55 -9.78
N SER A 158 -8.78 3.02 -8.54
CA SER A 158 -9.88 2.64 -7.66
C SER A 158 -11.23 2.91 -8.34
N TYR A 159 -12.17 1.99 -8.16
CA TYR A 159 -13.52 2.03 -8.65
C TYR A 159 -14.26 3.24 -8.06
N SER A 160 -14.08 3.48 -6.77
CA SER A 160 -14.77 4.53 -6.01
C SER A 160 -14.09 5.90 -6.11
N LEU A 161 -14.86 6.95 -5.83
CA LEU A 161 -14.32 8.30 -5.77
C LEU A 161 -13.42 8.46 -4.54
N GLU A 162 -13.82 7.86 -3.42
CA GLU A 162 -13.10 7.84 -2.16
C GLU A 162 -11.70 7.24 -2.34
N GLY A 163 -11.59 6.05 -2.94
CA GLY A 163 -10.28 5.45 -3.20
C GLY A 163 -9.41 6.29 -4.13
N ARG A 164 -10.00 7.01 -5.10
CA ARG A 164 -9.24 7.95 -5.97
C ARG A 164 -8.77 9.20 -5.22
N VAL A 165 -9.55 9.70 -4.26
CA VAL A 165 -9.15 10.83 -3.42
C VAL A 165 -8.00 10.43 -2.50
N MET A 166 -8.09 9.27 -1.86
CA MET A 166 -7.00 8.76 -1.03
C MET A 166 -5.74 8.51 -1.88
N SER A 167 -5.87 7.89 -3.07
CA SER A 167 -4.76 7.76 -4.03
C SER A 167 -4.14 9.09 -4.46
N GLN A 168 -4.92 10.19 -4.44
CA GLN A 168 -4.39 11.53 -4.69
C GLN A 168 -3.65 12.08 -3.47
N ALA A 169 -4.14 11.82 -2.25
CA ALA A 169 -3.50 12.24 -1.01
C ALA A 169 -2.12 11.58 -0.85
N ASP A 170 -2.06 10.26 -1.02
CA ASP A 170 -0.83 9.46 -0.97
C ASP A 170 0.25 10.07 -1.87
N LYS A 171 -0.07 10.30 -3.15
CA LYS A 171 0.88 10.97 -4.05
C LYS A 171 1.36 12.33 -3.57
N ILE A 172 0.50 13.13 -2.96
CA ILE A 172 0.87 14.47 -2.47
C ILE A 172 1.83 14.34 -1.28
N VAL A 173 1.51 13.45 -0.33
CA VAL A 173 2.34 13.22 0.85
C VAL A 173 3.66 12.57 0.46
N SER A 174 3.61 11.48 -0.28
CA SER A 174 4.76 10.72 -0.76
C SER A 174 5.67 11.59 -1.62
N PHE A 175 5.14 12.45 -2.50
CA PHE A 175 5.98 13.39 -3.25
C PHE A 175 6.63 14.47 -2.37
N GLY A 176 5.92 15.01 -1.38
CA GLY A 176 6.51 15.93 -0.40
C GLY A 176 7.65 15.27 0.38
N ASN A 177 7.38 14.05 0.87
CA ASN A 177 8.33 13.19 1.57
C ASN A 177 9.57 12.90 0.70
N TYR A 178 9.38 12.55 -0.57
CA TYR A 178 10.48 12.31 -1.50
C TYR A 178 11.28 13.58 -1.79
N ILE A 179 10.66 14.76 -1.93
CA ILE A 179 11.41 16.01 -2.12
C ILE A 179 12.30 16.28 -0.91
N ASP A 180 11.74 16.17 0.29
CA ASP A 180 12.46 16.47 1.52
C ASP A 180 13.53 15.42 1.83
N ASP A 181 13.29 14.15 1.49
CA ASP A 181 14.29 13.10 1.56
C ASP A 181 15.37 13.24 0.49
N ILE A 182 15.04 13.56 -0.78
CA ILE A 182 16.04 13.79 -1.84
C ILE A 182 16.98 14.93 -1.46
N LYS A 183 16.45 16.01 -0.87
CA LYS A 183 17.27 17.13 -0.38
C LYS A 183 18.23 16.72 0.74
N ARG A 184 17.82 15.78 1.60
CA ARG A 184 18.61 15.36 2.78
C ARG A 184 19.55 14.20 2.47
N ASN A 185 19.10 13.23 1.69
CA ASN A 185 19.64 11.88 1.57
C ASN A 185 19.77 11.40 0.10
N GLY A 186 19.35 12.19 -0.90
CA GLY A 186 19.39 11.81 -2.32
C GLY A 186 18.29 10.83 -2.75
N ILE A 187 18.41 10.23 -3.95
CA ILE A 187 17.30 9.50 -4.63
C ILE A 187 17.02 8.08 -4.05
N GLY A 188 17.73 7.67 -3.00
CA GLY A 188 17.69 6.29 -2.47
C GLY A 188 16.30 5.81 -2.07
N SER A 189 15.48 6.68 -1.50
CA SER A 189 14.13 6.31 -1.03
C SER A 189 13.11 6.12 -2.15
N LEU A 190 13.31 6.79 -3.30
CA LEU A 190 12.43 6.60 -4.47
C LEU A 190 12.66 5.23 -5.10
N THR A 191 13.93 4.83 -5.25
CA THR A 191 14.28 3.52 -5.80
C THR A 191 13.89 2.38 -4.86
N ALA A 192 13.95 2.63 -3.55
CA ALA A 192 13.65 1.63 -2.54
C ALA A 192 12.27 1.00 -2.75
N LEU A 193 11.23 1.77 -3.10
CA LEU A 193 9.88 1.25 -3.35
C LEU A 193 9.88 -0.01 -4.25
N PHE A 194 10.73 0.00 -5.28
CA PHE A 194 10.86 -1.12 -6.22
C PHE A 194 11.97 -2.11 -5.85
N THR A 195 13.07 -1.64 -5.24
CA THR A 195 14.25 -2.48 -4.99
C THR A 195 14.24 -3.18 -3.64
N GLY A 196 13.42 -2.69 -2.69
CA GLY A 196 13.50 -3.06 -1.27
C GLY A 196 14.75 -2.54 -0.56
N THR A 197 15.64 -1.83 -1.26
CA THR A 197 16.94 -1.37 -0.72
C THR A 197 17.06 0.14 -0.72
N ASN A 198 17.55 0.68 0.39
CA ASN A 198 17.80 2.10 0.58
C ASN A 198 19.21 2.31 1.15
N LYS A 199 20.10 2.90 0.34
CA LYS A 199 21.50 3.16 0.73
C LYS A 199 21.66 4.10 1.93
N ASN A 200 20.59 4.83 2.28
CA ASN A 200 20.60 5.80 3.36
C ASN A 200 20.14 5.21 4.70
N LEU A 201 19.72 3.94 4.71
CA LEU A 201 19.27 3.24 5.91
C LEU A 201 20.27 2.16 6.31
N GLU A 202 20.21 1.77 7.59
CA GLU A 202 21.02 0.67 8.12
C GLU A 202 20.77 -0.64 7.35
N ASN A 203 21.71 -1.57 7.43
CA ASN A 203 21.67 -2.89 6.79
C ASN A 203 21.66 -2.90 5.25
N TYR A 204 21.91 -1.77 4.58
CA TYR A 204 21.98 -1.70 3.12
C TYR A 204 23.01 -2.67 2.51
N GLU A 205 24.28 -2.60 2.91
CA GLU A 205 25.35 -3.41 2.31
C GLU A 205 25.09 -4.91 2.46
N LYS A 206 24.68 -5.33 3.66
CA LYS A 206 24.32 -6.72 3.96
C LYS A 206 23.15 -7.20 3.10
N THR A 207 22.17 -6.33 2.86
CA THR A 207 20.99 -6.66 2.06
C THR A 207 21.32 -6.74 0.56
N GLU A 208 22.13 -5.80 0.05
CA GLU A 208 22.60 -5.83 -1.34
C GLU A 208 23.47 -7.05 -1.63
N GLU A 209 24.31 -7.46 -0.67
CA GLU A 209 25.09 -8.70 -0.79
C GLU A 209 24.18 -9.93 -0.85
N PHE A 210 23.16 -10.00 0.02
CA PHE A 210 22.17 -11.08 -0.02
C PHE A 210 21.43 -11.12 -1.36
N ARG A 211 21.00 -9.95 -1.86
CA ARG A 211 20.28 -9.82 -3.13
C ARG A 211 21.12 -10.29 -4.32
N LYS A 212 22.41 -9.95 -4.39
CA LYS A 212 23.32 -10.36 -5.48
C LYS A 212 23.65 -11.86 -5.50
N ARG A 213 23.38 -12.57 -4.40
CA ARG A 213 23.64 -14.02 -4.26
C ARG A 213 22.46 -14.89 -4.69
N ARG A 214 21.28 -14.29 -4.91
CA ARG A 214 20.11 -14.96 -5.53
C ARG A 214 20.18 -14.82 -7.04
#